data_AF-A0A535Z2Z4-F1
#
_entry.id   AF-A0A535Z2Z4-F1
#
_cell.length_a   1.000
_cell.length_b   1.000
_cell.length_c   1.000
_cell.angle_alpha   90.00
_cell.angle_beta   90.00
_cell.angle_gamma   90.00
#
_symmetry.space_group_name_H-M   'P 1'
#
loop_
_entity.id
_entity.type
_entity.pdbx_description
1 polymer ?
#
loop_
_entity_poly.entity_id
_entity_poly.type
_entity_poly.pdbx_seq_one_letter_code
_entity_poly.pdbx_strand_id
1 'polypeptide(L)' 'MAERGMLIDASVRFLRTNPELLAYAHSAAQSTGRSIDELLRDAVSRVRTELEQPAARRAAR' A
#
# COMPACT_ATOMS: atom_id res chain seq x y z
N MET A 1 3.28 12.84 -19.11
CA MET A 1 2.08 12.35 -18.40
C MET A 1 1.90 10.84 -18.61
N ALA A 2 2.84 10.00 -18.15
CA ALA A 2 2.77 8.54 -18.37
C ALA A 2 2.94 7.70 -17.08
N GLU A 3 3.40 8.29 -15.98
CA GLU A 3 3.71 7.53 -14.75
C GLU A 3 2.51 7.33 -13.82
N ARG A 4 1.44 8.14 -13.96
CA ARG A 4 0.23 8.01 -13.13
C ARG A 4 -0.67 6.82 -13.51
N GLY A 5 -0.59 6.32 -14.74
CA GLY A 5 -1.41 5.19 -15.21
C GLY A 5 -0.84 3.81 -14.85
N MET A 6 0.48 3.69 -14.74
CA MET A 6 1.17 2.41 -14.52
C MET A 6 1.18 1.99 -13.03
N LEU A 7 1.07 2.96 -12.12
CA LEU A 7 1.06 2.73 -10.67
C LEU A 7 -0.22 2.00 -10.19
N ILE A 8 -1.32 2.10 -10.94
CA ILE A 8 -2.58 1.41 -10.59
C ILE A 8 -2.54 -0.09 -10.97
N ASP A 9 -1.60 -0.54 -11.80
CA ASP A 9 -1.60 -1.94 -12.26
C ASP A 9 -0.85 -2.88 -11.31
N ALA A 10 0.33 -2.50 -10.79
CA ALA A 10 1.20 -3.43 -10.05
C ALA A 10 0.62 -3.82 -8.67
N SER A 11 0.18 -2.86 -7.87
CA SER A 11 -0.34 -3.13 -6.52
C SER A 11 -1.69 -3.86 -6.57
N VAL A 12 -2.56 -3.50 -7.51
CA VAL A 12 -3.86 -4.18 -7.70
C VAL A 12 -3.65 -5.59 -8.24
N ARG A 13 -2.73 -5.80 -9.19
CA ARG A 13 -2.35 -7.15 -9.65
C ARG A 13 -1.76 -7.98 -8.52
N PHE A 14 -0.88 -7.41 -7.71
CA PHE A 14 -0.31 -8.10 -6.55
C PHE A 14 -1.40 -8.52 -5.55
N LEU A 15 -2.37 -7.65 -5.24
CA LEU A 15 -3.50 -8.06 -4.41
C LEU A 15 -4.29 -9.19 -5.06
N ARG A 16 -4.56 -9.12 -6.37
CA ARG A 16 -5.31 -10.16 -7.08
C ARG A 16 -4.60 -11.51 -7.12
N THR A 17 -3.26 -11.53 -7.12
CA THR A 17 -2.48 -12.78 -7.05
C THR A 17 -2.32 -13.31 -5.63
N ASN A 18 -2.71 -12.55 -4.60
CA ASN A 18 -2.61 -12.92 -3.19
C ASN A 18 -3.99 -12.75 -2.52
N PRO A 19 -4.88 -13.75 -2.60
CA PRO A 19 -6.28 -13.61 -2.23
C PRO A 19 -6.50 -13.24 -0.76
N GLU A 20 -5.66 -13.72 0.15
CA GLU A 20 -5.68 -13.30 1.56
C GLU A 20 -5.41 -11.80 1.75
N LEU A 21 -4.51 -11.21 0.96
CA LEU A 21 -4.21 -9.77 1.02
C LEU A 21 -5.35 -8.95 0.42
N LEU A 22 -5.98 -9.44 -0.64
CA LEU A 22 -7.17 -8.82 -1.21
C LEU A 22 -8.34 -8.83 -0.21
N ALA A 23 -8.57 -9.96 0.47
CA ALA A 23 -9.60 -10.07 1.50
C ALA A 23 -9.33 -9.10 2.67
N TYR A 24 -8.08 -9.00 3.10
CA TYR A 24 -7.66 -8.03 4.11
C TYR A 24 -7.94 -6.58 3.65
N ALA A 25 -7.55 -6.23 2.41
CA ALA A 25 -7.78 -4.89 1.86
C ALA A 25 -9.27 -4.54 1.77
N HIS A 26 -10.13 -5.49 1.40
CA HIS A 26 -11.58 -5.31 1.41
C HIS A 26 -12.13 -5.06 2.82
N SER A 27 -11.70 -5.86 3.80
CA SER A 27 -12.11 -5.68 5.20
C SER A 27 -11.67 -4.32 5.77
N ALA A 28 -10.44 -3.89 5.45
CA ALA A 28 -9.93 -2.58 5.81
C ALA A 28 -10.72 -1.43 5.14
N ALA A 29 -11.06 -1.58 3.86
CA ALA A 29 -11.89 -0.60 3.14
C ALA A 29 -13.28 -0.44 3.77
N GLN A 30 -13.93 -1.56 4.11
CA GLN A 30 -15.23 -1.56 4.78
C GLN A 30 -15.18 -0.91 6.17
N SER A 31 -14.18 -1.27 6.97
CA SER A 31 -14.06 -0.76 8.35
C SER A 31 -13.67 0.72 8.43
N THR A 32 -12.94 1.22 7.43
CA THR A 32 -12.50 2.63 7.40
C THR A 32 -13.39 3.54 6.55
N GLY A 33 -14.31 2.97 5.75
CA GLY A 33 -15.11 3.72 4.79
C GLY A 33 -14.32 4.29 3.61
N ARG A 34 -13.07 3.85 3.41
CA ARG A 34 -12.16 4.32 2.36
C ARG A 34 -12.09 3.33 1.21
N SER A 35 -11.73 3.80 0.03
CA SER A 35 -11.47 2.91 -1.10
C SER A 35 -10.16 2.13 -0.92
N ILE A 36 -10.08 0.95 -1.54
CA ILE A 36 -8.85 0.14 -1.55
C ILE A 36 -7.67 0.93 -2.16
N ASP A 37 -7.93 1.73 -3.19
CA ASP A 37 -6.89 2.54 -3.85
C ASP A 37 -6.29 3.61 -2.91
N GLU A 38 -7.12 4.23 -2.06
CA GLU A 38 -6.65 5.16 -1.04
C GLU A 38 -5.80 4.47 0.02
N LEU A 39 -6.23 3.28 0.47
CA LEU A 39 -5.47 2.49 1.44
C LEU A 39 -4.13 2.02 0.85
N LEU A 40 -4.11 1.59 -0.41
CA LEU A 40 -2.89 1.20 -1.11
C LEU A 40 -1.93 2.38 -1.28
N ARG A 41 -2.46 3.56 -1.63
CA ARG A 41 -1.64 4.77 -1.75
C ARG A 41 -0.97 5.14 -0.42
N ASP A 42 -1.71 5.05 0.68
CA ASP A 42 -1.18 5.32 2.02
C ASP A 42 -0.12 4.29 2.42
N ALA A 43 -0.37 3.00 2.15
CA ALA A 43 0.58 1.94 2.44
C ALA A 43 1.89 2.13 1.66
N VAL A 44 1.81 2.41 0.36
CA VAL A 44 2.98 2.71 -0.49
C VAL A 44 3.73 3.94 0.03
N SER A 45 3.02 5.01 0.41
CA SER A 45 3.65 6.21 0.96
C SER A 45 4.41 5.91 2.26
N ARG A 46 3.82 5.15 3.19
CA ARG A 46 4.46 4.76 4.45
C ARG A 46 5.71 3.92 4.20
N VAL A 47 5.61 2.88 3.38
CA VAL A 47 6.74 2.03 3.03
C VAL A 47 7.86 2.85 2.38
N ARG A 48 7.53 3.80 1.49
CA ARG A 48 8.54 4.68 0.88
C ARG A 48 9.27 5.51 1.93
N THR A 49 8.54 6.16 2.84
CA THR A 49 9.14 6.93 3.94
C THR A 49 10.03 6.07 4.83
N GLU A 50 9.63 4.84 5.12
CA GLU A 50 10.42 3.91 5.92
C GLU A 50 11.72 3.46 5.23
N LEU A 51 11.66 3.22 3.91
CA LEU A 51 12.82 2.86 3.10
C LEU A 51 13.78 4.03 2.90
N GLU A 52 13.26 5.26 2.82
CA GLU A 52 14.03 6.49 2.71
C GLU A 52 14.69 6.90 4.04
N GLN A 53 14.16 6.43 5.18
CA GLN A 53 14.69 6.71 6.54
C GLN A 53 15.18 5.44 7.28
N PRO A 54 16.19 4.71 6.76
CA PRO A 54 16.69 3.49 7.41
C PRO A 54 17.40 3.76 8.75
N ALA A 55 17.83 5.00 9.02
CA ALA A 55 18.62 5.36 10.19
C ALA A 55 17.81 5.50 11.49
N ALA A 56 16.52 5.87 11.44
CA ALA A 56 15.71 6.15 12.63
C ALA A 56 15.31 4.86 13.40
N ARG A 57 15.22 3.71 12.72
CA ARG A 57 14.84 2.43 13.34
C ARG A 57 15.97 1.71 14.08
N ARG A 58 17.23 1.94 13.72
CA ARG A 58 18.38 1.27 14.38
C ARG A 58 18.71 1.87 15.75
N ALA A 59 18.31 3.11 16.03
CA ALA A 59 18.59 3.80 17.30
C ALA A 59 17.53 3.59 18.39
N ALA A 60 16.41 2.93 18.08
CA ALA A 60 15.27 2.74 18.99
C ALA A 60 15.04 1.27 19.39
N ARG A 61 15.98 0.37 19.10
CA ARG A 61 15.96 -1.05 19.48
C ARG A 61 17.16 -1.36 20.37
#